data_AF-A0A933C169-F1
#
_entry.id   AF-A0A933C169-F1
#
_cell.length_a   1.000
_cell.length_b   1.000
_cell.length_c   1.000
_cell.angle_alpha   90.00
_cell.angle_beta   90.00
_cell.angle_gamma   90.00
#
_symmetry.space_group_name_H-M   'P 1'
#
loop_
_entity.id
_entity.type
_entity.pdbx_description
1 polymer ?
#
loop_
_entity_poly.entity_id
_entity_poly.type
_entity_poly.pdbx_seq_one_letter_code
_entity_poly.pdbx_strand_id
1 'polypeptide(L)'
;MRPLLCSLTAVLALPVLLHAQDSTSLHAAPDGVRLAAVLDAAGLTTGARRGDWRELTVEGWIWAASVRPEARDGYDLLVVPVGGENLRAQPNGRVIARLRQGMLLDRLAEQGPWLRVRRTGWVRERPGTAAKAAPSDPQAAATSAPSAPALPPGSTGPAAGARGWARAGQGGAALLGRPRGDTLALIRPLGTLEVITREANWARVRLEGWVWAPALAAPADSAVLRHIAAATVMANPDRFQGRLLEWPLQFIALERAEKIRTDFYEGEPFILTRGPADETGFVYLAVPPHLLDQARRLTPLQRVLVLGRVRTAKSPIMGAPVLDLVELK
;
A
#
# COMPACT_ATOMS: atom_id res chain seq x y z
N MET A 1 47.77 15.90 41.07
CA MET A 1 47.90 14.62 40.33
C MET A 1 46.51 14.13 39.98
N ARG A 2 46.28 13.89 38.68
CA ARG A 2 45.12 13.27 37.99
C ARG A 2 43.74 13.96 38.07
N PRO A 3 43.28 14.58 36.97
CA PRO A 3 41.87 14.89 36.75
C PRO A 3 41.13 13.65 36.21
N LEU A 4 39.98 13.33 36.78
CA LEU A 4 39.02 12.37 36.21
C LEU A 4 38.14 13.13 35.21
N LEU A 5 38.37 12.90 33.91
CA LEU A 5 37.42 13.21 32.86
C LEU A 5 36.24 12.23 32.97
N CYS A 6 35.08 12.72 33.42
CA CYS A 6 33.81 12.04 33.17
C CYS A 6 33.30 12.47 31.79
N SER A 7 33.60 11.66 30.79
CA SER A 7 33.03 11.76 29.45
C SER A 7 31.52 11.55 29.51
N LEU A 8 30.75 12.61 29.29
CA LEU A 8 29.31 12.55 29.10
C LEU A 8 29.05 12.05 27.67
N THR A 9 28.95 10.74 27.48
CA THR A 9 28.60 10.16 26.17
C THR A 9 27.10 10.36 25.94
N ALA A 10 26.75 11.42 25.22
CA ALA A 10 25.41 11.63 24.72
C ALA A 10 25.04 10.50 23.75
N VAL A 11 24.06 9.67 24.13
CA VAL A 11 23.44 8.70 23.23
C VAL A 11 22.51 9.47 22.30
N LEU A 12 23.02 9.84 21.13
CA LEU A 12 22.21 10.31 20.02
C LEU A 12 21.37 9.14 19.49
N ALA A 13 20.09 9.10 19.88
CA ALA A 13 19.09 8.29 19.21
C ALA A 13 18.83 8.92 17.82
N LEU A 14 19.52 8.43 16.80
CA LEU A 14 19.24 8.81 15.41
C LEU A 14 17.91 8.18 14.98
N PRO A 15 16.93 8.96 14.49
CA PRO A 15 15.74 8.39 13.90
C PRO A 15 16.15 7.70 12.59
N VAL A 16 15.91 6.39 12.49
CA VAL A 16 15.91 5.75 11.18
C VAL A 16 14.73 6.33 10.43
N LEU A 17 15.01 7.17 9.43
CA LEU A 17 13.99 7.69 8.52
C LEU A 17 13.58 6.55 7.58
N LEU A 18 12.65 5.69 8.03
CA LEU A 18 11.92 4.83 7.11
C LEU A 18 11.02 5.73 6.26
N HIS A 19 11.28 5.76 4.95
CA HIS A 19 10.38 6.39 3.99
C HIS A 19 8.99 5.76 4.11
N ALA A 20 8.04 6.56 4.58
CA ALA A 20 6.63 6.22 4.71
C ALA A 20 5.94 6.22 3.34
N GLN A 21 6.11 5.16 2.56
CA GLN A 21 5.24 4.82 1.42
C GLN A 21 5.04 3.30 1.25
N ASP A 22 5.90 2.45 1.84
CA ASP A 22 5.76 1.00 1.80
C ASP A 22 5.33 0.46 3.17
N SER A 23 4.11 -0.09 3.27
CA SER A 23 3.69 -0.78 4.49
C SER A 23 4.60 -2.00 4.74
N THR A 24 5.21 -2.07 5.93
CA THR A 24 6.11 -3.17 6.31
C THR A 24 5.35 -4.28 7.00
N SER A 25 5.64 -5.53 6.65
CA SER A 25 4.89 -6.68 7.17
C SER A 25 5.52 -7.19 8.46
N LEU A 26 4.72 -7.28 9.53
CA LEU A 26 5.13 -7.84 10.83
C LEU A 26 4.70 -9.29 10.94
N HIS A 27 5.63 -10.17 11.30
CA HIS A 27 5.43 -11.63 11.40
C HIS A 27 5.62 -12.13 12.84
N ALA A 28 4.94 -13.23 13.20
CA ALA A 28 5.05 -13.82 14.54
C ALA A 28 6.44 -14.44 14.82
N ALA A 29 7.09 -14.93 13.78
CA ALA A 29 8.44 -15.46 13.76
C ALA A 29 9.07 -15.12 12.40
N PRO A 30 10.39 -15.24 12.22
CA PRO A 30 11.02 -15.24 10.91
C PRO A 30 10.30 -16.22 9.98
N ASP A 31 9.84 -15.75 8.82
CA ASP A 31 9.05 -16.50 7.84
C ASP A 31 7.71 -17.08 8.38
N GLY A 32 7.26 -16.60 9.54
CA GLY A 32 6.04 -17.05 10.21
C GLY A 32 4.76 -16.33 9.73
N VAL A 33 3.65 -16.61 10.41
CA VAL A 33 2.34 -16.00 10.10
C VAL A 33 2.43 -14.47 10.22
N ARG A 34 1.88 -13.76 9.21
CA ARG A 34 1.79 -12.30 9.22
C ARG A 34 0.74 -11.85 10.24
N LEU A 35 1.17 -10.99 11.17
CA LEU A 35 0.36 -10.43 12.25
C LEU A 35 -0.22 -9.07 11.87
N ALA A 36 0.59 -8.18 11.27
CA ALA A 36 0.19 -6.81 10.98
C ALA A 36 0.88 -6.23 9.74
N ALA A 37 0.31 -5.15 9.19
CA ALA A 37 0.97 -4.25 8.26
C ALA A 37 1.28 -2.94 8.98
N VAL A 38 2.56 -2.65 9.19
CA VAL A 38 3.08 -1.41 9.79
C VAL A 38 3.08 -0.34 8.71
N LEU A 39 2.32 0.74 8.91
CA LEU A 39 2.17 1.84 7.96
C LEU A 39 3.16 2.98 8.25
N ASP A 40 3.50 3.15 9.51
CA ASP A 40 4.44 4.16 9.97
C ASP A 40 5.39 3.52 10.98
N ALA A 41 6.68 3.55 10.67
CA ALA A 41 7.72 3.02 11.55
C ALA A 41 8.29 4.07 12.51
N ALA A 42 7.84 5.32 12.42
CA ALA A 42 8.25 6.38 13.34
C ALA A 42 7.77 6.06 14.75
N GLY A 43 8.71 5.82 15.66
CA GLY A 43 8.45 5.52 17.08
C GLY A 43 8.40 4.03 17.43
N LEU A 44 8.76 3.13 16.51
CA LEU A 44 8.84 1.70 16.80
C LEU A 44 10.18 1.34 17.44
N THR A 45 10.16 0.43 18.40
CA THR A 45 11.37 -0.04 19.06
C THR A 45 11.90 -1.26 18.33
N THR A 46 13.12 -1.15 17.77
CA THR A 46 13.80 -2.26 17.10
C THR A 46 14.59 -3.11 18.10
N GLY A 47 14.48 -4.43 17.98
CA GLY A 47 15.16 -5.42 18.80
C GLY A 47 16.21 -6.21 18.03
N ALA A 48 16.34 -7.51 18.37
CA ALA A 48 17.38 -8.38 17.83
C ALA A 48 17.30 -8.58 16.32
N ARG A 49 18.45 -8.87 15.69
CA ARG A 49 18.54 -9.23 14.27
C ARG A 49 18.80 -10.73 14.13
N ARG A 50 18.09 -11.37 13.20
CA ARG A 50 18.28 -12.77 12.81
C ARG A 50 18.27 -12.89 11.28
N GLY A 51 19.46 -12.87 10.68
CA GLY A 51 19.62 -12.89 9.22
C GLY A 51 19.03 -11.63 8.56
N ASP A 52 18.08 -11.84 7.65
CA ASP A 52 17.31 -10.78 6.98
C ASP A 52 16.17 -10.24 7.86
N TRP A 53 15.96 -10.79 9.06
CA TRP A 53 14.85 -10.42 9.92
C TRP A 53 15.31 -9.53 11.07
N ARG A 54 14.54 -8.48 11.36
CA ARG A 54 14.70 -7.62 12.53
C ARG A 54 13.47 -7.71 13.40
N GLU A 55 13.68 -7.87 14.69
CA GLU A 55 12.62 -7.82 15.68
C GLU A 55 12.13 -6.38 15.83
N LEU A 56 10.82 -6.21 15.92
CA LEU A 56 10.14 -4.93 16.00
C LEU A 56 9.02 -5.02 17.02
N THR A 57 9.05 -4.13 17.99
CA THR A 57 7.97 -3.95 18.96
C THR A 57 7.07 -2.82 18.50
N VAL A 58 5.81 -3.15 18.25
CA VAL A 58 4.77 -2.19 17.87
C VAL A 58 3.89 -1.93 19.09
N GLU A 59 3.72 -0.67 19.41
CA GLU A 59 2.90 -0.21 20.54
C GLU A 59 1.97 0.91 20.07
N GLY A 60 0.72 0.90 20.52
CA GLY A 60 -0.24 1.93 20.19
C GLY A 60 -1.61 1.70 20.82
N TRP A 61 -2.58 2.47 20.35
CA TRP A 61 -3.96 2.47 20.84
C TRP A 61 -4.90 1.77 19.87
N ILE A 62 -5.70 0.85 20.39
CA ILE A 62 -6.74 0.12 19.67
C ILE A 62 -8.09 0.37 20.33
N TRP A 63 -9.16 0.32 19.53
CA TRP A 63 -10.52 0.42 20.05
C TRP A 63 -10.87 -0.82 20.89
N ALA A 64 -11.35 -0.61 22.12
CA ALA A 64 -11.59 -1.70 23.06
C ALA A 64 -12.61 -2.73 22.54
N ALA A 65 -13.62 -2.30 21.78
CA ALA A 65 -14.64 -3.22 21.23
C ALA A 65 -14.11 -4.12 20.12
N SER A 66 -12.90 -3.87 19.60
CA SER A 66 -12.29 -4.64 18.52
C SER A 66 -11.38 -5.76 19.04
N VAL A 67 -11.24 -5.88 20.36
CA VAL A 67 -10.45 -6.92 21.01
C VAL A 67 -11.27 -7.67 22.05
N ARG A 68 -10.98 -8.95 22.23
CA ARG A 68 -11.53 -9.78 23.29
C ARG A 68 -10.43 -10.21 24.24
N PRO A 69 -10.65 -10.23 25.57
CA PRO A 69 -9.76 -10.89 26.50
C PRO A 69 -9.59 -12.37 26.11
N GLU A 70 -8.34 -12.79 25.91
CA GLU A 70 -7.98 -14.15 25.51
C GLU A 70 -6.55 -14.40 25.97
N ALA A 71 -6.41 -15.10 27.11
CA ALA A 71 -5.11 -15.45 27.67
C ALA A 71 -4.50 -16.63 26.88
N ARG A 72 -3.70 -16.32 25.86
CA ARG A 72 -3.09 -17.32 24.98
C ARG A 72 -1.66 -16.94 24.61
N ASP A 73 -0.75 -17.91 24.65
CA ASP A 73 0.67 -17.76 24.27
C ASP A 73 1.38 -16.60 25.02
N GLY A 74 0.93 -16.28 26.24
CA GLY A 74 1.46 -15.20 27.07
C GLY A 74 0.89 -13.81 26.78
N TYR A 75 -0.14 -13.70 25.93
CA TYR A 75 -0.82 -12.45 25.58
C TYR A 75 -2.21 -12.36 26.19
N ASP A 76 -2.71 -11.14 26.37
CA ASP A 76 -3.96 -10.87 27.09
C ASP A 76 -5.19 -10.72 26.19
N LEU A 77 -4.99 -10.38 24.91
CA LEU A 77 -6.04 -9.91 24.02
C LEU A 77 -5.96 -10.56 22.63
N LEU A 78 -7.11 -10.78 22.01
CA LEU A 78 -7.28 -11.26 20.64
C LEU A 78 -8.03 -10.22 19.78
N VAL A 79 -7.52 -9.92 18.59
CA VAL A 79 -8.23 -9.07 17.60
C VAL A 79 -9.36 -9.85 16.93
N VAL A 80 -10.59 -9.36 17.03
CA VAL A 80 -11.81 -10.09 16.61
C VAL A 80 -12.31 -9.75 15.20
N PRO A 81 -12.32 -8.48 14.74
CA PRO A 81 -12.96 -8.12 13.48
C PRO A 81 -12.36 -8.82 12.25
N VAL A 82 -13.22 -9.30 11.35
CA VAL A 82 -12.87 -10.07 10.13
C VAL A 82 -12.05 -9.25 9.11
N GLY A 83 -12.00 -7.92 9.26
CA GLY A 83 -11.15 -7.01 8.47
C GLY A 83 -9.87 -6.55 9.18
N GLY A 84 -9.59 -7.08 10.38
CA GLY A 84 -8.56 -6.55 11.27
C GLY A 84 -8.97 -5.24 11.94
N GLU A 85 -8.03 -4.56 12.59
CA GLU A 85 -8.25 -3.27 13.25
C GLU A 85 -7.06 -2.33 13.08
N ASN A 86 -7.31 -1.03 13.14
CA ASN A 86 -6.29 0.01 13.11
C ASN A 86 -5.66 0.20 14.50
N LEU A 87 -4.33 0.16 14.54
CA LEU A 87 -3.54 0.59 15.68
C LEU A 87 -3.11 2.05 15.46
N ARG A 88 -3.30 2.90 16.47
CA ARG A 88 -3.07 4.35 16.38
C ARG A 88 -1.99 4.82 17.34
N ALA A 89 -1.32 5.92 17.02
CA ALA A 89 -0.33 6.52 17.92
C ALA A 89 -0.95 7.08 19.20
N GLN A 90 -2.19 7.56 19.11
CA GLN A 90 -3.00 8.11 20.20
C GLN A 90 -4.48 7.76 19.97
N PRO A 91 -5.34 7.84 21.00
CA PRO A 91 -6.79 7.78 20.82
C PRO A 91 -7.26 8.72 19.71
N ASN A 92 -8.02 8.22 18.72
CA ASN A 92 -8.45 8.96 17.53
C ASN A 92 -7.32 9.58 16.67
N GLY A 93 -6.05 9.27 16.94
CA GLY A 93 -4.91 9.83 16.24
C GLY A 93 -4.55 9.09 14.95
N ARG A 94 -3.36 9.40 14.43
CA ARG A 94 -2.78 8.78 13.23
C ARG A 94 -2.72 7.26 13.36
N VAL A 95 -3.08 6.55 12.29
CA VAL A 95 -2.93 5.08 12.19
C VAL A 95 -1.47 4.75 11.90
N ILE A 96 -0.87 3.90 12.74
CA ILE A 96 0.52 3.47 12.63
C ILE A 96 0.66 2.03 12.14
N ALA A 97 -0.36 1.19 12.34
CA ALA A 97 -0.40 -0.17 11.81
C ALA A 97 -1.84 -0.66 11.60
N ARG A 98 -2.00 -1.67 10.75
CA ARG A 98 -3.23 -2.44 10.57
C ARG A 98 -3.01 -3.87 11.05
N LEU A 99 -3.68 -4.23 12.14
CA LEU A 99 -3.60 -5.55 12.78
C LEU A 99 -4.55 -6.52 12.06
N ARG A 100 -4.19 -7.81 11.97
CA ARG A 100 -5.09 -8.82 11.41
C ARG A 100 -5.97 -9.45 12.48
N GLN A 101 -7.10 -9.99 12.04
CA GLN A 101 -7.93 -10.87 12.86
C GLN A 101 -7.10 -12.03 13.42
N GLY A 102 -7.34 -12.39 14.68
CA GLY A 102 -6.64 -13.48 15.35
C GLY A 102 -5.27 -13.10 15.91
N MET A 103 -4.83 -11.85 15.73
CA MET A 103 -3.59 -11.37 16.32
C MET A 103 -3.74 -11.25 17.84
N LEU A 104 -2.74 -11.76 18.56
CA LEU A 104 -2.65 -11.70 20.01
C LEU A 104 -1.83 -10.47 20.46
N LEU A 105 -2.24 -9.80 21.54
CA LEU A 105 -1.67 -8.54 22.02
C LEU A 105 -1.52 -8.51 23.55
N ASP A 106 -0.49 -7.83 24.05
CA ASP A 106 -0.38 -7.47 25.46
C ASP A 106 -1.26 -6.25 25.75
N ARG A 107 -1.92 -6.23 26.90
CA ARG A 107 -2.59 -5.03 27.42
C ARG A 107 -1.62 -4.24 28.29
N LEU A 108 -1.43 -2.95 27.99
CA LEU A 108 -0.57 -2.05 28.78
C LEU A 108 -1.37 -1.05 29.62
N ALA A 109 -2.39 -0.43 29.03
CA ALA A 109 -3.21 0.58 29.71
C ALA A 109 -4.59 0.71 29.07
N GLU A 110 -5.49 1.39 29.77
CA GLU A 110 -6.84 1.70 29.30
C GLU A 110 -7.13 3.19 29.51
N GLN A 111 -7.73 3.83 28.50
CA GLN A 111 -8.13 5.23 28.54
C GLN A 111 -9.48 5.38 27.83
N GLY A 112 -10.55 5.37 28.63
CA GLY A 112 -11.91 5.38 28.11
C GLY A 112 -12.12 4.19 27.16
N PRO A 113 -12.60 4.39 25.93
CA PRO A 113 -12.87 3.28 25.02
C PRO A 113 -11.63 2.78 24.25
N TRP A 114 -10.43 3.20 24.65
CA TRP A 114 -9.17 2.85 24.00
C TRP A 114 -8.30 2.01 24.92
N LEU A 115 -7.65 0.99 24.34
CA LEU A 115 -6.65 0.18 25.00
C LEU A 115 -5.28 0.46 24.39
N ARG A 116 -4.30 0.72 25.23
CA ARG A 116 -2.89 0.75 24.84
C ARG A 116 -2.38 -0.68 24.84
N VAL A 117 -1.88 -1.12 23.70
CA VAL A 117 -1.48 -2.50 23.44
C VAL A 117 -0.09 -2.57 22.85
N ARG A 118 0.57 -3.71 23.06
CA ARG A 118 1.91 -3.98 22.55
C ARG A 118 1.99 -5.35 21.91
N ARG A 119 2.79 -5.44 20.84
CA ARG A 119 3.19 -6.72 20.26
C ARG A 119 4.59 -6.66 19.67
N THR A 120 5.38 -7.68 19.96
CA THR A 120 6.66 -7.92 19.32
C THR A 120 6.51 -8.92 18.18
N GLY A 121 7.19 -8.66 17.08
CA GLY A 121 7.25 -9.54 15.91
C GLY A 121 8.49 -9.26 15.06
N TRP A 122 8.55 -9.85 13.88
CA TRP A 122 9.71 -9.80 12.99
C TRP A 122 9.35 -9.12 11.67
N VAL A 123 10.20 -8.22 11.20
CA VAL A 123 10.12 -7.57 9.89
C VAL A 123 11.32 -7.95 9.05
N ARG A 124 11.15 -8.10 7.73
CA ARG A 124 12.26 -8.41 6.83
C ARG A 124 12.96 -7.12 6.39
N GLU A 125 14.25 -6.99 6.68
CA GLU A 125 15.10 -5.92 6.17
C GLU A 125 15.27 -6.10 4.65
N ARG A 126 14.99 -5.05 3.88
CA ARG A 126 15.39 -5.03 2.47
C ARG A 126 16.91 -4.88 2.38
N PRO A 127 17.60 -5.61 1.48
CA PRO A 127 19.02 -5.35 1.22
C PRO A 127 19.16 -3.94 0.62
N GLY A 128 19.72 -3.03 1.41
CA GLY A 128 19.93 -1.62 1.02
C GLY A 128 19.49 -0.59 2.06
N THR A 129 19.99 -0.70 3.30
CA THR A 129 20.15 0.43 4.25
C THR A 129 21.02 -0.07 5.40
N ALA A 130 22.32 -0.22 5.13
CA ALA A 130 23.30 -0.53 6.14
C ALA A 130 23.61 0.74 6.95
N ALA A 131 22.85 0.99 8.00
CA ALA A 131 23.30 1.84 9.10
C ALA A 131 24.11 0.95 10.06
N LYS A 132 25.43 1.11 9.96
CA LYS A 132 26.48 0.48 10.76
C LYS A 132 26.24 0.64 12.26
N ALA A 133 26.15 -0.46 12.99
CA ALA A 133 26.48 -0.55 14.40
C ALA A 133 27.33 -1.80 14.64
N ALA A 134 28.44 -1.59 15.34
CA ALA A 134 29.58 -2.48 15.51
C ALA A 134 29.33 -3.58 16.58
N PRO A 135 30.24 -4.56 16.73
CA PRO A 135 29.95 -5.91 17.21
C PRO A 135 30.05 -6.08 18.73
N SER A 136 29.40 -7.12 19.25
CA SER A 136 29.85 -7.82 20.45
C SER A 136 29.63 -9.32 20.24
N ASP A 137 30.74 -10.03 20.37
CA ASP A 137 31.04 -11.38 19.92
C ASP A 137 30.41 -12.50 20.81
N PRO A 138 30.56 -13.79 20.42
CA PRO A 138 29.61 -14.89 20.64
C PRO A 138 30.08 -15.92 21.68
N GLN A 139 29.20 -16.85 22.10
CA GLN A 139 29.61 -18.26 22.28
C GLN A 139 28.43 -19.26 22.39
N ALA A 140 28.47 -20.28 21.51
CA ALA A 140 28.14 -21.72 21.68
C ALA A 140 26.70 -22.14 22.14
N ALA A 141 26.10 -23.23 21.68
CA ALA A 141 26.63 -24.46 21.11
C ALA A 141 25.61 -25.17 20.18
N ALA A 142 26.14 -25.99 19.29
CA ALA A 142 25.45 -26.80 18.29
C ALA A 142 24.97 -28.17 18.82
N THR A 143 24.28 -28.91 17.94
CA THR A 143 23.97 -30.36 17.92
C THR A 143 22.61 -30.70 18.57
N SER A 144 21.62 -31.37 17.97
CA SER A 144 21.63 -32.49 17.01
C SER A 144 20.27 -32.66 16.30
N ALA A 145 20.28 -33.14 15.05
CA ALA A 145 19.20 -33.94 14.44
C ALA A 145 19.60 -35.44 14.57
N PRO A 146 18.71 -36.47 14.49
CA PRO A 146 17.94 -36.78 13.27
C PRO A 146 16.58 -37.52 13.46
N SER A 147 15.95 -37.83 12.31
CA SER A 147 15.04 -38.95 12.00
C SER A 147 13.53 -38.67 11.82
N ALA A 148 13.12 -38.79 10.55
CA ALA A 148 11.75 -39.01 10.09
C ALA A 148 11.30 -40.46 10.34
N PRO A 149 9.98 -40.73 10.35
CA PRO A 149 9.45 -41.64 9.31
C PRO A 149 8.04 -41.32 8.75
N ALA A 150 7.90 -41.68 7.46
CA ALA A 150 6.75 -42.24 6.72
C ALA A 150 5.39 -41.50 6.58
N LEU A 151 5.02 -41.30 5.30
CA LEU A 151 3.68 -40.95 4.77
C LEU A 151 2.74 -42.17 4.69
N PRO A 152 1.41 -41.98 4.74
CA PRO A 152 0.45 -42.83 4.04
C PRO A 152 0.08 -42.28 2.64
N PRO A 153 -0.29 -43.15 1.68
CA PRO A 153 -0.61 -42.77 0.30
C PRO A 153 -2.09 -42.41 0.14
N GLY A 154 -2.39 -41.45 -0.74
CA GLY A 154 -3.77 -41.24 -1.20
C GLY A 154 -4.10 -39.80 -1.58
N SER A 155 -3.58 -39.32 -2.70
CA SER A 155 -4.26 -38.27 -3.45
C SER A 155 -3.84 -38.33 -4.91
N THR A 156 -4.74 -38.87 -5.72
CA THR A 156 -4.75 -38.81 -7.18
C THR A 156 -4.48 -37.37 -7.63
N GLY A 157 -3.28 -37.11 -8.13
CA GLY A 157 -2.93 -35.81 -8.72
C GLY A 157 -3.62 -35.67 -10.08
N PRO A 158 -4.23 -34.53 -10.43
CA PRO A 158 -4.70 -34.30 -11.79
C PRO A 158 -3.51 -34.16 -12.74
N ALA A 159 -3.66 -34.77 -13.92
CA ALA A 159 -2.68 -34.88 -14.98
C ALA A 159 -1.90 -33.59 -15.28
N ALA A 160 -0.58 -33.75 -15.41
CA ALA A 160 0.30 -32.76 -16.00
C ALA A 160 -0.09 -32.52 -17.47
N GLY A 161 -0.30 -31.26 -17.87
CA GLY A 161 -0.30 -30.85 -19.27
C GLY A 161 -1.46 -29.99 -19.78
N ALA A 162 -2.56 -29.82 -19.03
CA ALA A 162 -3.69 -29.02 -19.52
C ALA A 162 -3.48 -27.51 -19.27
N ARG A 163 -3.08 -26.78 -20.32
CA ARG A 163 -3.25 -25.32 -20.44
C ARG A 163 -4.72 -25.02 -20.71
N GLY A 164 -5.24 -23.94 -20.13
CA GLY A 164 -6.61 -23.51 -20.37
C GLY A 164 -7.33 -22.98 -19.15
N TRP A 165 -8.59 -22.60 -19.34
CA TRP A 165 -9.43 -22.03 -18.30
C TRP A 165 -9.74 -23.04 -17.21
N ALA A 166 -9.58 -22.61 -15.96
CA ALA A 166 -9.91 -23.36 -14.76
C ALA A 166 -10.70 -22.47 -13.79
N ARG A 167 -11.29 -23.09 -12.77
CA ARG A 167 -12.02 -22.41 -11.71
C ARG A 167 -11.37 -22.67 -10.36
N ALA A 168 -11.34 -21.66 -9.50
CA ALA A 168 -10.97 -21.82 -8.11
C ALA A 168 -11.96 -22.75 -7.40
N GLY A 169 -11.47 -23.53 -6.44
CA GLY A 169 -12.29 -24.47 -5.66
C GLY A 169 -13.34 -23.76 -4.79
N GLN A 170 -14.15 -24.57 -4.09
CA GLN A 170 -15.26 -24.10 -3.25
C GLN A 170 -14.82 -23.15 -2.11
N GLY A 171 -13.56 -23.23 -1.67
CA GLY A 171 -12.98 -22.32 -0.67
C GLY A 171 -12.32 -21.06 -1.25
N GLY A 172 -12.37 -20.86 -2.57
CA GLY A 172 -11.52 -19.88 -3.25
C GLY A 172 -10.07 -20.36 -3.37
N ALA A 173 -9.19 -19.46 -3.80
CA ALA A 173 -7.76 -19.75 -3.93
C ALA A 173 -6.91 -18.51 -3.67
N ALA A 174 -5.79 -18.66 -2.97
CA ALA A 174 -4.78 -17.59 -2.91
C ALA A 174 -3.94 -17.62 -4.19
N LEU A 175 -3.75 -16.46 -4.82
CA LEU A 175 -2.76 -16.27 -5.87
C LEU A 175 -1.46 -15.79 -5.23
N LEU A 176 -0.39 -16.55 -5.42
CA LEU A 176 0.93 -16.23 -4.89
C LEU A 176 1.83 -15.69 -6.02
N GLY A 177 2.75 -14.78 -5.70
CA GLY A 177 3.68 -14.20 -6.69
C GLY A 177 4.75 -15.16 -7.19
N ARG A 178 4.98 -16.25 -6.45
CA ARG A 178 5.80 -17.42 -6.81
C ARG A 178 5.35 -18.62 -5.98
N PRO A 179 5.74 -19.85 -6.32
CA PRO A 179 5.53 -21.01 -5.45
C PRO A 179 6.05 -20.70 -4.03
N ARG A 180 5.18 -20.85 -3.01
CA ARG A 180 5.45 -20.49 -1.60
C ARG A 180 5.84 -19.00 -1.34
N GLY A 181 5.48 -18.08 -2.23
CA GLY A 181 5.72 -16.65 -2.09
C GLY A 181 4.57 -15.85 -1.46
N ASP A 182 4.65 -14.53 -1.54
CA ASP A 182 3.59 -13.66 -1.02
C ASP A 182 2.28 -13.84 -1.77
N THR A 183 1.17 -13.78 -1.03
CA THR A 183 -0.16 -13.75 -1.62
C THR A 183 -0.39 -12.38 -2.25
N LEU A 184 -0.53 -12.35 -3.56
CA LEU A 184 -0.83 -11.15 -4.34
C LEU A 184 -2.33 -10.84 -4.34
N ALA A 185 -3.17 -11.88 -4.40
CA ALA A 185 -4.61 -11.73 -4.48
C ALA A 185 -5.33 -12.94 -3.88
N LEU A 186 -6.58 -12.73 -3.46
CA LEU A 186 -7.51 -13.80 -3.11
C LEU A 186 -8.54 -13.94 -4.23
N ILE A 187 -8.57 -15.12 -4.84
CA ILE A 187 -9.56 -15.51 -5.82
C ILE A 187 -10.78 -16.02 -5.06
N ARG A 188 -11.94 -15.42 -5.31
CA ARG A 188 -13.20 -15.83 -4.70
C ARG A 188 -13.53 -17.28 -5.10
N PRO A 189 -14.33 -18.01 -4.31
CA PRO A 189 -14.87 -19.31 -4.71
C PRO A 189 -15.42 -19.27 -6.13
N LEU A 190 -15.11 -20.30 -6.92
CA LEU A 190 -15.55 -20.44 -8.32
C LEU A 190 -15.02 -19.36 -9.29
N GLY A 191 -14.08 -18.50 -8.87
CA GLY A 191 -13.45 -17.51 -9.74
C GLY A 191 -12.69 -18.16 -10.90
N THR A 192 -12.89 -17.63 -12.10
CA THR A 192 -12.26 -18.15 -13.34
C THR A 192 -10.85 -17.61 -13.51
N LEU A 193 -9.93 -18.46 -13.92
CA LEU A 193 -8.53 -18.14 -14.16
C LEU A 193 -8.00 -18.98 -15.33
N GLU A 194 -7.02 -18.46 -16.04
CA GLU A 194 -6.33 -19.21 -17.10
C GLU A 194 -5.08 -19.87 -16.52
N VAL A 195 -4.93 -21.18 -16.69
CA VAL A 195 -3.72 -21.90 -16.30
C VAL A 195 -2.72 -21.89 -17.45
N ILE A 196 -1.58 -21.21 -17.24
CA ILE A 196 -0.50 -21.05 -18.22
C ILE A 196 0.43 -22.27 -18.20
N THR A 197 0.86 -22.68 -17.00
CA THR A 197 1.73 -23.86 -16.80
C THR A 197 1.45 -24.48 -15.44
N ARG A 198 1.77 -25.77 -15.29
CA ARG A 198 1.70 -26.51 -14.04
C ARG A 198 3.07 -27.09 -13.72
N GLU A 199 3.53 -26.89 -12.50
CA GLU A 199 4.81 -27.38 -12.00
C GLU A 199 4.59 -28.00 -10.62
N ALA A 200 4.71 -29.32 -10.55
CA ALA A 200 4.36 -30.12 -9.37
C ALA A 200 2.95 -29.76 -8.84
N ASN A 201 2.87 -29.31 -7.59
CA ASN A 201 1.60 -28.91 -6.94
C ASN A 201 1.20 -27.45 -7.22
N TRP A 202 1.91 -26.76 -8.12
CA TRP A 202 1.68 -25.36 -8.43
C TRP A 202 1.17 -25.18 -9.85
N ALA A 203 0.33 -24.17 -10.03
CA ALA A 203 -0.09 -23.70 -11.34
C ALA A 203 0.28 -22.23 -11.46
N ARG A 204 0.96 -21.85 -12.54
CA ARG A 204 1.10 -20.45 -12.93
C ARG A 204 -0.18 -20.07 -13.66
N VAL A 205 -0.85 -19.05 -13.15
CA VAL A 205 -2.18 -18.67 -13.61
C VAL A 205 -2.23 -17.19 -13.99
N ARG A 206 -3.14 -16.84 -14.91
CA ARG A 206 -3.50 -15.47 -15.28
C ARG A 206 -4.94 -15.22 -14.89
N LEU A 207 -5.18 -14.07 -14.28
CA LEU A 207 -6.52 -13.55 -14.03
C LEU A 207 -6.79 -12.44 -15.04
N GLU A 208 -8.00 -12.46 -15.57
CA GLU A 208 -8.52 -11.38 -16.39
C GLU A 208 -9.59 -10.63 -15.58
N GLY A 209 -9.54 -9.31 -15.61
CA GLY A 209 -10.47 -8.48 -14.88
C GLY A 209 -10.19 -7.00 -15.07
N TRP A 210 -11.19 -6.19 -14.73
CA TRP A 210 -11.09 -4.74 -14.78
C TRP A 210 -10.77 -4.20 -13.40
N VAL A 211 -9.80 -3.28 -13.34
CA VAL A 211 -9.47 -2.51 -12.14
C VAL A 211 -9.66 -1.03 -12.45
N TRP A 212 -10.05 -0.25 -11.45
CA TRP A 212 -10.21 1.19 -11.60
C TRP A 212 -8.85 1.82 -11.95
N ALA A 213 -8.74 2.44 -13.13
CA ALA A 213 -7.46 2.91 -13.67
C ALA A 213 -6.70 3.88 -12.73
N PRO A 214 -7.35 4.81 -12.01
CA PRO A 214 -6.69 5.67 -11.03
C PRO A 214 -6.06 4.95 -9.83
N ALA A 215 -6.51 3.73 -9.50
CA ALA A 215 -5.93 2.94 -8.42
C ALA A 215 -4.59 2.28 -8.79
N LEU A 216 -4.24 2.30 -10.08
CA LEU A 216 -2.94 1.83 -10.55
C LEU A 216 -1.90 2.94 -10.34
N ALA A 217 -0.77 2.57 -9.74
CA ALA A 217 0.42 3.41 -9.80
C ALA A 217 0.77 3.66 -11.27
N ALA A 218 1.14 4.88 -11.60
CA ALA A 218 1.54 5.21 -12.95
C ALA A 218 2.72 4.30 -13.36
N PRO A 219 2.74 3.78 -14.59
CA PRO A 219 3.89 3.01 -15.08
C PRO A 219 5.17 3.81 -14.89
N ALA A 220 6.27 3.16 -14.54
CA ALA A 220 7.57 3.82 -14.33
C ALA A 220 8.02 4.68 -15.55
N ASP A 221 7.46 4.45 -16.74
CA ASP A 221 7.60 5.28 -17.94
C ASP A 221 6.70 6.54 -17.94
N SER A 222 6.57 7.19 -16.78
CA SER A 222 5.82 8.44 -16.60
C SER A 222 6.59 9.66 -17.11
N ALA A 223 7.11 9.61 -18.34
CA ALA A 223 7.66 10.80 -18.98
C ALA A 223 6.54 11.84 -19.11
N VAL A 224 6.73 12.98 -18.45
CA VAL A 224 5.83 14.15 -18.52
C VAL A 224 5.90 14.71 -19.93
N LEU A 225 4.77 14.68 -20.64
CA LEU A 225 4.67 15.20 -22.00
C LEU A 225 4.38 16.70 -21.93
N ARG A 226 5.20 17.47 -22.65
CA ARG A 226 5.11 18.93 -22.75
C ARG A 226 4.75 19.30 -24.20
N HIS A 227 4.16 20.48 -24.40
CA HIS A 227 3.87 21.03 -25.74
C HIS A 227 2.95 20.16 -26.61
N ILE A 228 2.07 19.36 -26.02
CA ILE A 228 1.06 18.60 -26.74
C ILE A 228 -0.21 19.44 -26.89
N ALA A 229 -0.81 19.51 -28.08
CA ALA A 229 -2.10 20.17 -28.27
C ALA A 229 -3.26 19.35 -27.67
N ALA A 230 -4.32 20.00 -27.18
CA ALA A 230 -5.46 19.25 -26.65
C ALA A 230 -6.18 18.45 -27.76
N ALA A 231 -6.21 19.00 -28.99
CA ALA A 231 -6.70 18.31 -30.17
C ALA A 231 -5.96 16.99 -30.45
N THR A 232 -4.63 16.96 -30.27
CA THR A 232 -3.82 15.74 -30.47
C THR A 232 -4.14 14.66 -29.45
N VAL A 233 -4.38 15.05 -28.20
CA VAL A 233 -4.81 14.13 -27.13
C VAL A 233 -6.16 13.51 -27.47
N MET A 234 -7.13 14.33 -27.88
CA MET A 234 -8.47 13.86 -28.27
C MET A 234 -8.45 12.96 -29.51
N ALA A 235 -7.55 13.22 -30.46
CA ALA A 235 -7.42 12.43 -31.69
C ALA A 235 -6.76 11.05 -31.46
N ASN A 236 -6.00 10.88 -30.37
CA ASN A 236 -5.24 9.65 -30.11
C ASN A 236 -5.46 9.16 -28.66
N PRO A 237 -6.70 8.81 -28.26
CA PRO A 237 -7.04 8.55 -26.87
C PRO A 237 -6.19 7.44 -26.24
N ASP A 238 -6.01 6.31 -26.94
CA ASP A 238 -5.26 5.15 -26.46
C ASP A 238 -3.79 5.46 -26.17
N ARG A 239 -3.21 6.45 -26.86
CA ARG A 239 -1.81 6.84 -26.69
C ARG A 239 -1.58 7.71 -25.46
N PHE A 240 -2.57 8.52 -25.09
CA PHE A 240 -2.43 9.56 -24.08
C PHE A 240 -3.17 9.24 -22.77
N GLN A 241 -4.11 8.30 -22.77
CA GLN A 241 -4.81 7.92 -21.55
C GLN A 241 -3.83 7.41 -20.47
N GLY A 242 -3.98 7.93 -19.25
CA GLY A 242 -3.10 7.63 -18.12
C GLY A 242 -1.72 8.32 -18.16
N ARG A 243 -1.38 9.07 -19.22
CA ARG A 243 -0.11 9.81 -19.31
C ARG A 243 -0.16 11.13 -18.53
N LEU A 244 1.01 11.60 -18.10
CA LEU A 244 1.17 12.92 -17.48
C LEU A 244 1.42 13.98 -18.55
N LEU A 245 0.66 15.05 -18.50
CA LEU A 245 0.78 16.23 -19.35
C LEU A 245 1.08 17.45 -18.50
N GLU A 246 2.00 18.30 -18.95
CA GLU A 246 2.19 19.64 -18.41
C GLU A 246 1.62 20.67 -19.39
N TRP A 247 0.60 21.41 -18.96
CA TRP A 247 -0.13 22.35 -19.81
C TRP A 247 -0.27 23.74 -19.19
N PRO A 248 0.04 24.82 -19.94
CA PRO A 248 -0.38 26.16 -19.57
C PRO A 248 -1.86 26.30 -19.91
N LEU A 249 -2.72 26.45 -18.91
CA LEU A 249 -4.16 26.54 -19.06
C LEU A 249 -4.66 27.88 -18.52
N GLN A 250 -5.80 28.35 -19.04
CA GLN A 250 -6.45 29.54 -18.49
C GLN A 250 -7.62 29.11 -17.61
N PHE A 251 -7.56 29.44 -16.32
CA PHE A 251 -8.63 29.17 -15.37
C PHE A 251 -9.90 29.94 -15.73
N ILE A 252 -11.05 29.26 -15.71
CA ILE A 252 -12.36 29.87 -15.95
C ILE A 252 -13.16 29.86 -14.66
N ALA A 253 -13.41 28.66 -14.11
CA ALA A 253 -14.23 28.48 -12.92
C ALA A 253 -13.86 27.19 -12.17
N LEU A 254 -14.19 27.15 -10.87
CA LEU A 254 -14.17 25.96 -10.04
C LEU A 254 -15.62 25.54 -9.80
N GLU A 255 -15.99 24.33 -10.21
CA GLU A 255 -17.34 23.79 -10.14
C GLU A 255 -17.35 22.42 -9.46
N ARG A 256 -18.55 21.85 -9.30
CA ARG A 256 -18.76 20.49 -8.80
C ARG A 256 -19.49 19.67 -9.85
N ALA A 257 -19.02 18.45 -10.08
CA ALA A 257 -19.61 17.59 -11.10
C ALA A 257 -21.02 17.13 -10.70
N GLU A 258 -21.95 17.25 -11.63
CA GLU A 258 -23.30 16.69 -11.52
C GLU A 258 -23.30 15.21 -11.88
N LYS A 259 -24.34 14.48 -11.43
CA LYS A 259 -24.49 13.04 -11.66
C LYS A 259 -24.45 12.62 -13.14
N ILE A 260 -24.84 13.49 -14.06
CA ILE A 260 -24.82 13.21 -15.50
C ILE A 260 -23.40 13.14 -16.08
N ARG A 261 -22.40 13.73 -15.41
CA ARG A 261 -21.01 13.76 -15.89
C ARG A 261 -20.25 12.51 -15.44
N THR A 262 -20.39 11.43 -16.20
CA THR A 262 -19.82 10.10 -15.87
C THR A 262 -18.28 10.05 -15.79
N ASP A 263 -17.58 11.07 -16.30
CA ASP A 263 -16.12 11.19 -16.19
C ASP A 263 -15.64 11.66 -14.78
N PHE A 264 -16.57 12.06 -13.92
CA PHE A 264 -16.34 12.54 -12.55
C PHE A 264 -17.17 11.75 -11.53
N TYR A 265 -16.75 11.78 -10.26
CA TYR A 265 -17.64 11.40 -9.16
C TYR A 265 -18.71 12.47 -8.95
N GLU A 266 -19.88 12.05 -8.44
CA GLU A 266 -20.93 12.98 -8.06
C GLU A 266 -20.43 13.95 -6.98
N GLY A 267 -20.50 15.25 -7.27
CA GLY A 267 -20.01 16.32 -6.41
C GLY A 267 -18.49 16.54 -6.42
N GLU A 268 -17.74 15.81 -7.26
CA GLU A 268 -16.28 15.97 -7.39
C GLU A 268 -15.95 17.40 -7.83
N PRO A 269 -15.08 18.12 -7.09
CA PRO A 269 -14.67 19.45 -7.50
C PRO A 269 -13.80 19.36 -8.75
N PHE A 270 -14.08 20.19 -9.74
CA PHE A 270 -13.30 20.27 -10.97
C PHE A 270 -13.08 21.71 -11.39
N ILE A 271 -11.94 21.98 -12.03
CA ILE A 271 -11.65 23.25 -12.66
C ILE A 271 -12.02 23.16 -14.13
N LEU A 272 -12.80 24.13 -14.59
CA LEU A 272 -12.98 24.42 -16.01
C LEU A 272 -11.86 25.35 -16.46
N THR A 273 -11.13 24.94 -17.49
CA THR A 273 -10.08 25.75 -18.11
C THR A 273 -10.25 25.85 -19.62
N ARG A 274 -9.66 26.89 -20.22
CA ARG A 274 -9.39 26.94 -21.65
C ARG A 274 -8.10 26.17 -21.95
N GLY A 275 -8.10 25.48 -23.09
CA GLY A 275 -7.02 24.64 -23.56
C GLY A 275 -5.70 25.37 -23.76
N PRO A 276 -4.62 24.61 -23.94
CA PRO A 276 -3.27 25.15 -24.10
C PRO A 276 -3.16 25.99 -25.38
N ALA A 277 -2.30 27.02 -25.36
CA ALA A 277 -1.84 27.77 -26.54
C ALA A 277 -2.96 28.36 -27.45
N ASP A 278 -3.82 29.22 -26.88
CA ASP A 278 -4.91 29.94 -27.59
C ASP A 278 -5.92 29.04 -28.32
N GLU A 279 -5.89 27.73 -28.05
CA GLU A 279 -6.92 26.80 -28.52
C GLU A 279 -8.28 27.20 -27.94
N THR A 280 -9.31 27.21 -28.79
CA THR A 280 -10.71 27.47 -28.39
C THR A 280 -11.36 26.31 -27.64
N GLY A 281 -10.60 25.25 -27.32
CA GLY A 281 -11.07 24.08 -26.60
C GLY A 281 -11.16 24.29 -25.09
N PHE A 282 -11.99 23.48 -24.44
CA PHE A 282 -12.04 23.39 -22.97
C PHE A 282 -11.23 22.19 -22.49
N VAL A 283 -10.64 22.30 -21.31
CA VAL A 283 -9.98 21.22 -20.60
C VAL A 283 -10.52 21.20 -19.19
N TYR A 284 -10.93 20.01 -18.74
CA TYR A 284 -11.51 19.83 -17.40
C TYR A 284 -10.49 19.14 -16.49
N LEU A 285 -10.30 19.68 -15.29
CA LEU A 285 -9.34 19.15 -14.32
C LEU A 285 -10.08 18.69 -13.06
N ALA A 286 -10.10 17.39 -12.78
CA ALA A 286 -10.56 16.87 -11.50
C ALA A 286 -9.59 17.31 -10.39
N VAL A 287 -10.09 18.00 -9.36
CA VAL A 287 -9.26 18.55 -8.28
C VAL A 287 -9.26 17.59 -7.10
N PRO A 288 -8.10 17.03 -6.71
CA PRO A 288 -8.04 16.21 -5.52
C PRO A 288 -8.22 17.06 -4.25
N PRO A 289 -8.72 16.50 -3.14
CA PRO A 289 -9.03 17.27 -1.93
C PRO A 289 -7.88 18.11 -1.39
N HIS A 290 -6.64 17.63 -1.52
CA HIS A 290 -5.44 18.31 -1.04
C HIS A 290 -5.04 19.55 -1.87
N LEU A 291 -5.53 19.69 -3.11
CA LEU A 291 -5.31 20.87 -3.96
C LEU A 291 -6.51 21.83 -3.99
N LEU A 292 -7.60 21.49 -3.31
CA LEU A 292 -8.85 22.26 -3.38
C LEU A 292 -8.69 23.70 -2.87
N ASP A 293 -7.97 23.91 -1.77
CA ASP A 293 -7.76 25.25 -1.23
C ASP A 293 -6.84 26.09 -2.12
N GLN A 294 -5.91 25.46 -2.85
CA GLN A 294 -5.10 26.15 -3.83
C GLN A 294 -5.95 26.54 -5.06
N ALA A 295 -6.79 25.63 -5.55
CA ALA A 295 -7.72 25.89 -6.66
C ALA A 295 -8.70 27.02 -6.35
N ARG A 296 -9.21 27.11 -5.11
CA ARG A 296 -10.11 28.20 -4.66
C ARG A 296 -9.48 29.59 -4.68
N ARG A 297 -8.15 29.67 -4.63
CA ARG A 297 -7.41 30.94 -4.68
C ARG A 297 -7.14 31.42 -6.11
N LEU A 298 -7.50 30.64 -7.13
CA LEU A 298 -7.34 31.04 -8.51
C LEU A 298 -8.33 32.14 -8.89
N THR A 299 -7.85 33.11 -9.65
CA THR A 299 -8.66 34.21 -10.15
C THR A 299 -9.19 33.86 -11.54
N PRO A 300 -10.46 34.15 -11.88
CA PRO A 300 -10.97 33.98 -13.23
C PRO A 300 -10.03 34.57 -14.30
N LEU A 301 -9.82 33.83 -15.38
CA LEU A 301 -8.93 34.16 -16.50
C LEU A 301 -7.43 34.15 -16.19
N GLN A 302 -7.02 33.78 -14.96
CA GLN A 302 -5.62 33.57 -14.60
C GLN A 302 -5.02 32.41 -15.40
N ARG A 303 -3.82 32.61 -15.96
CA ARG A 303 -3.05 31.54 -16.58
C ARG A 303 -2.29 30.77 -15.51
N VAL A 304 -2.40 29.44 -15.54
CA VAL A 304 -1.77 28.52 -14.59
C VAL A 304 -1.05 27.42 -15.35
N LEU A 305 0.08 26.94 -14.83
CA LEU A 305 0.76 25.79 -15.40
C LEU A 305 0.34 24.56 -14.58
N VAL A 306 -0.33 23.61 -15.22
CA VAL A 306 -0.82 22.40 -14.53
C VAL A 306 -0.02 21.19 -14.94
N LEU A 307 0.25 20.31 -13.98
CA LEU A 307 0.61 18.92 -14.24
C LEU A 307 -0.64 18.08 -14.00
N GLY A 308 -1.12 17.38 -15.03
CA GLY A 308 -2.31 16.56 -14.95
C GLY A 308 -2.12 15.19 -15.59
N ARG A 309 -2.75 14.16 -15.04
CA ARG A 309 -2.83 12.84 -15.66
C ARG A 309 -4.08 12.75 -16.51
N VAL A 310 -3.98 12.32 -17.75
CA VAL A 310 -5.17 12.14 -18.61
C VAL A 310 -6.07 11.05 -18.05
N ARG A 311 -7.23 11.42 -17.52
CA ARG A 311 -8.27 10.50 -17.05
C ARG A 311 -9.05 9.98 -18.26
N THR A 312 -9.60 10.91 -19.04
CA THR A 312 -10.33 10.65 -20.28
C THR A 312 -9.81 11.57 -21.36
N ALA A 313 -9.21 11.03 -22.42
CA ALA A 313 -8.63 11.85 -23.49
C ALA A 313 -9.70 12.62 -24.30
N LYS A 314 -10.90 12.05 -24.45
CA LYS A 314 -12.06 12.70 -25.05
C LYS A 314 -13.33 12.24 -24.32
N SER A 315 -13.91 13.10 -23.50
CA SER A 315 -15.18 12.82 -22.83
C SER A 315 -16.29 12.63 -23.88
N PRO A 316 -17.10 11.56 -23.79
CA PRO A 316 -18.24 11.35 -24.69
C PRO A 316 -19.33 12.42 -24.51
N ILE A 317 -19.42 13.02 -23.31
CA ILE A 317 -20.44 14.01 -22.96
C ILE A 317 -19.94 15.43 -23.22
N MET A 318 -18.72 15.74 -22.80
CA MET A 318 -18.18 17.11 -22.86
C MET A 318 -17.40 17.39 -24.14
N GLY A 319 -17.05 16.36 -24.92
CA GLY A 319 -16.25 16.49 -26.14
C GLY A 319 -14.83 17.00 -25.91
N ALA A 320 -14.36 16.97 -24.67
CA ALA A 320 -13.13 17.59 -24.20
C ALA A 320 -12.30 16.63 -23.34
N PRO A 321 -10.98 16.83 -23.22
CA PRO A 321 -10.15 16.04 -22.33
C PRO A 321 -10.43 16.34 -20.85
N VAL A 322 -10.36 15.29 -20.05
CA VAL A 322 -10.48 15.32 -18.59
C VAL A 322 -9.18 14.81 -17.99
N LEU A 323 -8.60 15.59 -17.09
CA LEU A 323 -7.35 15.26 -16.40
C LEU A 323 -7.56 15.19 -14.89
N ASP A 324 -6.85 14.28 -14.22
CA ASP A 324 -6.63 14.36 -12.78
C ASP A 324 -5.55 15.39 -12.50
N LEU A 325 -5.85 16.43 -11.73
CA LEU A 325 -4.85 17.41 -11.33
C LEU A 325 -3.84 16.77 -10.36
N VAL A 326 -2.56 16.83 -10.73
CA VAL A 326 -1.45 16.34 -9.90
C VAL A 326 -0.75 17.49 -9.21
N GLU A 327 -0.52 18.58 -9.94
CA GLU A 327 0.18 19.76 -9.43
C GLU A 327 -0.34 21.03 -10.11
N LEU A 328 -0.39 22.13 -9.35
CA LEU A 328 -0.74 23.46 -9.83
C LEU A 328 0.43 24.41 -9.55
N LYS A 329 1.03 24.96 -10.61
CA LYS A 329 2.21 25.84 -10.58
C LYS A 329 1.84 27.27 -10.94
#